data_AF-A0A977L197-F1
#
_entry.id   AF-A0A977L197-F1
#
_cell.length_a   1.000
_cell.length_b   1.000
_cell.length_c   1.000
_cell.angle_alpha   90.00
_cell.angle_beta   90.00
_cell.angle_gamma   90.00
#
_symmetry.space_group_name_H-M   'P 1'
#
loop_
_entity.id
_entity.type
_entity.pdbx_description
1 polymer ?
#
loop_
_entity_poly.entity_id
_entity_poly.type
_entity_poly.pdbx_seq_one_letter_code
_entity_poly.pdbx_strand_id
1 'polypeptide(L)' 'MKHTFAPYLKHLGKTPEEQLEKNKPLMTWLQQKMEEKVTEEEAEENSKNWEIVKEIIDSNRPSGQKLFTRG' A
#
# COMPACT_ATOMS: atom_id res chain seq x y z
N MET A 1 -8.42 22.49 15.63
CA MET A 1 -9.48 22.16 14.65
C MET A 1 -10.44 21.20 15.32
N LYS A 2 -11.73 21.55 15.47
CA LYS A 2 -12.74 20.57 15.89
C LYS A 2 -12.80 19.49 14.80
N HIS A 3 -12.57 18.23 15.16
CA HIS A 3 -12.65 17.11 14.22
C HIS A 3 -14.08 16.96 13.72
N THR A 4 -14.43 17.72 12.69
CA THR A 4 -15.76 17.81 12.07
C THR A 4 -16.28 16.47 11.58
N PHE A 5 -15.39 15.51 11.34
CA PHE A 5 -15.75 14.17 10.88
C PHE A 5 -15.63 13.08 11.94
N ALA A 6 -15.19 13.38 13.17
CA ALA A 6 -15.01 12.38 14.22
C ALA A 6 -16.26 11.50 14.47
N PRO A 7 -17.50 12.02 14.41
CA PRO A 7 -18.70 11.18 14.55
C PRO A 7 -18.84 10.10 13.47
N TYR A 8 -18.23 10.29 12.30
CA TYR A 8 -18.29 9.34 11.18
C TYR A 8 -17.12 8.35 11.16
N LEU A 9 -16.06 8.61 11.93
CA LEU A 9 -14.86 7.78 12.01
C LEU A 9 -14.99 6.72 13.10
N LYS A 10 -15.81 5.68 12.86
CA LYS A 10 -16.09 4.61 13.83
C LYS A 10 -14.83 3.93 14.41
N HIS A 11 -13.76 3.89 13.62
CA HIS A 11 -12.47 3.28 13.97
C HIS A 11 -11.51 4.22 14.71
N LEU A 12 -11.85 5.51 14.83
CA LEU A 12 -11.05 6.47 15.58
C LEU A 12 -11.33 6.28 17.09
N GLY A 13 -10.29 5.95 17.85
CA GLY A 13 -10.34 5.93 19.31
C GLY A 13 -10.37 7.34 19.88
N LYS A 14 -11.04 7.53 21.01
CA LYS A 14 -11.04 8.81 21.75
C LYS A 14 -9.80 8.97 22.62
N THR A 15 -9.15 7.86 23.00
CA THR A 15 -7.87 7.82 23.70
C THR A 15 -6.86 6.92 22.96
N PRO A 16 -5.56 7.02 23.28
CA PRO A 16 -4.54 6.11 22.76
C PRO A 16 -4.87 4.64 23.03
N GLU A 17 -5.36 4.29 24.22
CA GLU A 17 -5.72 2.92 24.61
C GLU A 17 -6.89 2.40 23.77
N GLU A 18 -7.92 3.22 23.57
CA GLU A 18 -9.04 2.87 22.70
C GLU A 18 -8.59 2.67 21.25
N GLN A 19 -7.66 3.50 20.76
CA GLN A 19 -7.11 3.36 19.42
C GLN A 19 -6.28 2.08 19.29
N LEU A 20 -5.48 1.73 20.30
CA LEU A 20 -4.71 0.48 20.33
C LEU A 20 -5.63 -0.74 20.23
N GLU A 21 -6.72 -0.77 21.01
CA GLU A 21 -7.71 -1.84 20.94
C GLU A 21 -8.38 -1.92 19.55
N LYS A 22 -8.81 -0.78 18.99
CA LYS A 22 -9.41 -0.72 17.66
C LYS A 22 -8.45 -1.12 16.54
N ASN A 23 -7.15 -0.97 16.74
CA ASN A 23 -6.13 -1.34 15.76
C ASN A 23 -5.78 -2.84 15.78
N LYS A 24 -6.11 -3.60 16.83
CA LYS A 24 -5.75 -5.03 16.94
C LYS A 24 -6.15 -5.86 15.72
N PRO A 25 -7.38 -5.76 15.17
CA PRO A 25 -7.76 -6.53 13.99
C PRO A 25 -6.88 -6.22 12.76
N LEU A 26 -6.53 -4.95 12.56
CA LEU A 26 -5.63 -4.54 11.48
C LEU A 26 -4.23 -5.10 11.70
N MET A 27 -3.71 -5.09 12.93
CA MET A 27 -2.41 -5.66 13.25
C MET A 27 -2.35 -7.16 12.99
N THR A 28 -3.39 -7.91 13.35
CA THR A 28 -3.49 -9.34 13.05
C THR A 28 -3.53 -9.60 11.55
N TRP A 29 -4.31 -8.83 10.80
CA TRP A 29 -4.34 -8.95 9.33
C TRP A 29 -2.98 -8.63 8.70
N LEU A 30 -2.30 -7.58 9.17
CA LEU A 30 -0.95 -7.23 8.70
C LEU A 30 0.05 -8.36 8.96
N GLN A 31 0.01 -8.97 10.15
CA GLN A 31 0.86 -10.13 10.46
C GLN A 31 0.62 -11.28 9.49
N GLN A 32 -0.65 -11.62 9.23
CA GLN A 32 -1.01 -12.66 8.25
C GLN A 32 -0.47 -12.33 6.86
N LYS A 33 -0.56 -11.08 6.43
CA LYS A 33 -0.04 -10.65 5.12
C LYS A 33 1.48 -10.63 5.04
N MET A 34 2.18 -10.40 6.14
CA MET A 34 3.64 -10.49 6.18
C MET A 34 4.14 -11.94 6.18
N GLU A 35 3.35 -12.85 6.74
CA GLU A 35 3.66 -14.29 6.79
C GLU A 35 3.23 -15.03 5.52
N GLU A 36 2.30 -14.46 4.75
CA GLU A 36 1.88 -14.97 3.45
C GLU A 36 3.09 -15.06 2.51
N LYS A 37 3.48 -16.30 2.21
CA LYS A 37 4.56 -16.57 1.26
C LYS A 37 4.00 -16.38 -0.14
N VAL A 38 4.59 -15.44 -0.88
CA VAL A 38 4.37 -15.33 -2.32
C VAL A 38 4.88 -16.63 -2.96
N THR A 39 4.04 -17.28 -3.75
CA THR A 39 4.46 -18.47 -4.50
C THR A 39 5.46 -18.09 -5.59
N GLU A 40 6.24 -19.06 -6.10
CA GLU A 40 7.18 -18.78 -7.20
C GLU A 40 6.46 -18.27 -8.46
N GLU A 41 5.26 -18.80 -8.75
CA GLU A 41 4.42 -18.37 -9.86
C GLU A 41 3.96 -16.91 -9.71
N GLU A 42 3.43 -16.54 -8.54
CA GLU A 42 3.03 -15.16 -8.24
C GLU A 42 4.23 -14.21 -8.25
N ALA A 43 5.40 -14.65 -7.79
CA ALA A 43 6.62 -13.86 -7.82
C ALA A 43 7.06 -13.58 -9.27
N GLU A 44 6.95 -14.58 -10.16
CA GLU A 44 7.24 -14.41 -11.58
C GLU A 44 6.23 -13.47 -12.25
N GLU A 45 4.93 -13.62 -11.95
CA GLU A 45 3.89 -12.72 -12.46
C GLU A 45 4.10 -11.29 -11.98
N ASN A 46 4.39 -11.09 -10.70
CA ASN A 46 4.71 -9.78 -10.14
C ASN A 46 5.93 -9.13 -10.80
N SER A 47 6.96 -9.93 -11.13
CA SER A 47 8.14 -9.46 -11.86
C SER A 47 7.76 -8.96 -13.27
N LYS A 48 6.94 -9.73 -14.00
CA LYS A 48 6.44 -9.32 -15.33
C LYS A 48 5.59 -8.05 -15.25
N ASN A 49 4.66 -8.00 -14.29
CA ASN A 49 3.82 -6.83 -14.04
C ASN A 49 4.65 -5.59 -13.68
N TRP A 50 5.77 -5.78 -12.97
CA TRP A 50 6.65 -4.68 -12.62
C TRP A 50 7.34 -4.07 -13.85
N GLU A 51 7.77 -4.87 -14.83
CA GLU A 51 8.30 -4.33 -16.08
C GLU A 51 7.24 -3.52 -16.85
N ILE A 52 6.00 -4.01 -16.90
CA ILE A 52 4.89 -3.28 -17.53
C ILE A 52 4.65 -1.93 -16.84
N VAL A 53 4.67 -1.89 -15.51
CA VAL A 53 4.52 -0.65 -14.75
C VAL A 53 5.62 0.35 -15.08
N LYS A 54 6.88 -0.10 -15.16
CA LYS A 54 8.00 0.77 -15.56
C LYS A 54 7.79 1.35 -16.95
N GLU A 55 7.38 0.53 -17.91
CA GLU A 55 7.10 0.96 -19.29
C GLU A 55 5.98 2.01 -19.34
N ILE A 56 4.89 1.80 -18.59
CA ILE A 56 3.78 2.75 -18.49
C ILE A 56 4.26 4.07 -17.89
N ILE A 57 5.02 4.02 -16.79
CA ILE A 57 5.54 5.21 -16.13
C ILE A 57 6.39 6.01 -17.10
N ASP A 58 7.30 5.35 -17.81
CA ASP A 58 8.19 6.03 -18.75
C ASP A 58 7.45 6.53 -19.98
N SER A 59 6.51 5.76 -20.55
CA SER A 59 5.74 6.17 -21.74
C SER A 59 4.95 7.46 -21.51
N ASN A 60 4.49 7.70 -20.28
CA ASN A 60 3.74 8.90 -19.89
C ASN A 60 4.62 10.09 -19.45
N ARG A 61 5.95 9.96 -19.51
CA ARG A 61 6.90 11.03 -19.16
C ARG A 61 7.51 11.66 -20.41
N PRO A 62 7.84 12.98 -20.39
CA PRO A 62 8.59 13.61 -21.46
C PRO A 62 9.97 12.96 -21.68
N SER A 63 10.53 13.16 -22.88
CA SER A 63 11.94 12.82 -23.16
C SER A 63 12.87 13.58 -22.19
N GLY A 64 13.94 12.92 -21.73
CA GLY A 64 14.84 13.44 -20.69
C GLY A 64 14.32 13.35 -19.25
N GLN A 65 13.09 12.90 -19.02
CA GLN A 65 12.49 12.69 -17.68
C GLN A 65 12.10 11.23 -17.40
N LYS A 66 12.57 10.30 -18.24
CA LYS A 66 12.37 8.85 -18.07
C LYS A 66 13.12 8.37 -16.82
N LEU A 67 12.54 7.43 -16.08
CA LEU A 67 13.14 6.88 -14.86
C LEU A 67 13.85 5.55 -15.09
N PHE A 68 13.35 4.73 -15.99
CA PHE A 68 13.75 3.32 -16.08
C PHE A 68 14.48 3.01 -17.39
N THR A 69 13.99 3.56 -18.49
CA THR A 69 14.64 3.60 -19.79
C THR A 69 15.60 4.78 -19.82
N ARG A 70 16.83 4.57 -20.29
CA ARG A 70 17.76 5.67 -20.57
C ARG A 70 17.23 6.41 -21.79
N GLY A 71 16.50 7.49 -21.55
CA GLY A 71 16.09 8.48 -22.55
C GLY A 71 17.20 9.46 -22.90
#